data_AF-A0A1S3ITU7-F1
#
_entry.id   AF-A0A1S3ITU7-F1
#
_cell.length_a   1.000
_cell.length_b   1.000
_cell.length_c   1.000
_cell.angle_alpha   90.00
_cell.angle_beta   90.00
_cell.angle_gamma   90.00
#
_symmetry.space_group_name_H-M   'P 1'
#
loop_
_entity.id
_entity.type
_entity.pdbx_description
1 polymer ?
#
loop_
_entity_poly.entity_id
_entity_poly.type
_entity_poly.pdbx_seq_one_letter_code
_entity_poly.pdbx_strand_id
1 'polypeptide(L)'
;MDCTIVNAANKKDVFPDIRLYMELKTRLRIAQFYLIFPADTFNCRNMKVDFFQDKICIQTMENESSGPCYEFSLGPAYVLPATCNGLSLSEHSELHWRMQLLTDGDGGLDLDPDPDTNLTSQGQSTADQMVDVLKSSSGPCCCSMCGEKLLQKMKFHRVLPLPSEGWADFADSWFCHTHTHEHGASNSCHGNGTESNKLGDSPSENDNASKCQTDDIHHGNKHHGNKEAIDLLKKAPFCPKEDDCFVGDTYCLIHPCQISRETVERKNQSNLLNCRRCHNQIGEMMGTHLDDHLAVKVFLHAVSLKPHGNKPERVKSTEVSLTQYMLNLSNRYTSFRFIIEHRQPADKPKPYLLFWILDQCAQVALSSIGGSRSQKVKVHPDLMVKVLYQYCGDKPTNSTVSTWLQDNTVQCVDLPKSSCFSLFSSLVSSTKILPQSLRMANDFYVGYLKR
;
A
#
# COMPACT_ATOMS: atom_id res chain seq x y z
N MET A 1 34.26 25.13 -43.85
CA MET A 1 35.07 25.34 -42.65
C MET A 1 35.05 24.03 -41.89
N ASP A 2 36.07 23.23 -42.14
CA ASP A 2 36.33 21.98 -41.43
C ASP A 2 36.61 22.28 -39.96
N CYS A 3 35.92 21.57 -39.07
CA CYS A 3 36.28 21.54 -37.66
C CYS A 3 36.68 20.12 -37.31
N THR A 4 37.94 19.80 -37.59
CA THR A 4 38.62 18.61 -37.15
C THR A 4 38.98 18.80 -35.67
N ILE A 5 38.24 18.16 -34.76
CA ILE A 5 38.69 17.97 -33.39
C ILE A 5 39.39 16.62 -33.32
N VAL A 6 40.72 16.70 -33.34
CA VAL A 6 41.61 15.60 -32.98
C VAL A 6 41.49 15.40 -31.47
N ASN A 7 41.04 14.24 -31.04
CA ASN A 7 41.32 13.74 -29.70
C ASN A 7 41.80 12.29 -29.81
N ALA A 8 43.12 12.13 -29.86
CA ALA A 8 43.81 10.87 -29.65
C ALA A 8 44.21 10.75 -28.17
N ALA A 9 44.32 9.51 -27.70
CA ALA A 9 44.87 9.06 -26.42
C ALA A 9 43.91 8.88 -25.23
N ASN A 10 43.11 7.80 -25.33
CA ASN A 10 42.72 6.81 -24.30
C ASN A 10 41.27 6.35 -24.48
N LYS A 11 40.94 5.77 -25.64
CA LYS A 11 39.77 4.90 -25.73
C LYS A 11 40.09 3.62 -24.95
N LYS A 12 39.82 3.61 -23.65
CA LYS A 12 39.27 2.37 -23.07
C LYS A 12 38.05 2.04 -23.93
N ASP A 13 37.88 0.79 -24.34
CA ASP A 13 36.67 0.37 -25.02
C ASP A 13 35.49 0.63 -24.09
N VAL A 14 34.85 1.80 -24.22
CA VAL A 14 33.68 2.19 -23.43
C VAL A 14 32.50 1.56 -24.13
N PHE A 15 32.15 0.36 -23.69
CA PHE A 15 30.93 -0.33 -24.10
C PHE A 15 29.71 0.41 -23.51
N PRO A 16 28.66 0.70 -24.30
CA PRO A 16 27.50 1.44 -23.83
C PRO A 16 26.76 0.66 -22.74
N ASP A 17 26.28 1.36 -21.72
CA ASP A 17 25.37 0.82 -20.69
C ASP A 17 23.92 0.92 -21.19
N ILE A 18 23.47 -0.10 -21.90
CA ILE A 18 22.12 -0.19 -22.45
C ILE A 18 21.19 -0.75 -21.40
N ARG A 19 20.12 -0.03 -21.10
CA ARG A 19 19.08 -0.48 -20.16
C ARG A 19 17.82 -0.90 -20.91
N LEU A 20 17.26 -2.03 -20.52
CA LEU A 20 15.94 -2.48 -20.95
C LEU A 20 14.96 -2.31 -19.79
N TYR A 21 13.92 -1.51 -20.02
CA TYR A 21 12.71 -1.50 -19.21
C TYR A 21 11.61 -2.27 -19.95
N MET A 22 10.88 -3.11 -19.21
CA MET A 22 9.77 -3.91 -19.72
C MET A 22 8.62 -3.88 -18.72
N GLU A 23 7.40 -3.61 -19.19
CA GLU A 23 6.16 -3.68 -18.41
C GLU A 23 5.19 -4.66 -19.08
N LEU A 24 4.79 -5.70 -18.35
CA LEU A 24 3.88 -6.75 -18.83
C LEU A 24 2.47 -6.44 -18.34
N LYS A 25 1.55 -6.28 -19.30
CA LYS A 25 0.12 -6.09 -19.04
C LYS A 25 -0.60 -7.38 -19.43
N THR A 26 -0.52 -8.39 -18.56
CA THR A 26 -1.01 -9.76 -18.83
C THR A 26 -2.48 -9.78 -19.24
N ARG A 27 -3.34 -9.03 -18.54
CA ARG A 27 -4.77 -8.87 -18.86
C ARG A 27 -5.03 -8.32 -20.26
N LEU A 28 -4.19 -7.37 -20.70
CA LEU A 28 -4.27 -6.79 -22.05
C LEU A 28 -3.48 -7.59 -23.08
N ARG A 29 -2.73 -8.61 -22.64
CA ARG A 29 -1.78 -9.39 -23.43
C ARG A 29 -0.79 -8.52 -24.20
N ILE A 30 -0.31 -7.45 -23.58
CA ILE A 30 0.64 -6.52 -24.20
C ILE A 30 1.89 -6.41 -23.31
N ALA A 31 3.06 -6.49 -23.93
CA ALA A 31 4.34 -6.12 -23.35
C ALA A 31 4.78 -4.78 -23.94
N GLN A 32 5.14 -3.85 -23.06
CA GLN A 32 5.65 -2.53 -23.41
C GLN A 32 7.13 -2.45 -23.06
N PHE A 33 7.94 -2.04 -24.04
CA PHE A 33 9.39 -2.07 -23.95
C PHE A 33 10.00 -0.70 -24.18
N TYR A 34 11.12 -0.46 -23.49
CA TYR A 34 11.98 0.69 -23.70
C TYR A 34 13.44 0.24 -23.62
N LEU A 35 14.21 0.49 -24.68
CA LEU A 35 15.67 0.50 -24.61
C LEU A 35 16.13 1.93 -24.37
N ILE A 36 16.87 2.12 -23.28
CA ILE A 36 17.41 3.40 -22.86
C ILE A 36 18.91 3.36 -23.12
N PHE A 37 19.38 4.25 -23.99
CA PHE A 37 20.79 4.35 -24.35
C PHE A 37 21.47 5.47 -23.54
N PRO A 38 22.80 5.38 -23.26
CA PRO A 38 23.52 6.47 -22.61
C PRO A 38 23.64 7.67 -23.56
N ALA A 39 23.29 8.87 -23.07
CA ALA A 39 23.29 10.11 -23.84
C ALA A 39 24.62 10.41 -24.55
N ASP A 40 25.75 10.04 -23.93
CA ASP A 40 27.10 10.33 -24.42
C ASP A 40 27.63 9.32 -25.48
N THR A 41 26.92 8.21 -25.70
CA THR A 41 27.33 7.12 -26.62
C THR A 41 26.35 6.90 -27.77
N PHE A 42 25.35 7.75 -27.91
CA PHE A 42 24.21 7.54 -28.80
C PHE A 42 24.55 7.85 -30.26
N ASN A 43 25.01 6.84 -31.00
CA ASN A 43 24.98 6.83 -32.47
C ASN A 43 24.15 5.64 -32.97
N CYS A 44 22.82 5.81 -32.97
CA CYS A 44 21.85 4.78 -33.41
C CYS A 44 22.00 4.35 -34.87
N ARG A 45 22.75 5.09 -35.71
CA ARG A 45 22.82 4.80 -37.15
C ARG A 45 23.47 3.45 -37.47
N ASN A 46 24.23 2.92 -36.52
CA ASN A 46 25.02 1.70 -36.67
C ASN A 46 24.58 0.60 -35.68
N MET A 47 23.29 0.54 -35.33
CA MET A 47 22.76 -0.48 -34.42
C MET A 47 21.63 -1.25 -35.10
N LYS A 48 21.72 -2.58 -35.03
CA LYS A 48 20.64 -3.48 -35.43
C LYS A 48 20.02 -4.08 -34.17
N VAL A 49 18.70 -3.98 -34.07
CA VAL A 49 17.93 -4.60 -32.99
C VAL A 49 17.05 -5.68 -33.60
N ASP A 50 17.29 -6.93 -33.20
CA ASP A 50 16.53 -8.09 -33.65
C ASP A 50 15.61 -8.56 -32.51
N PHE A 51 14.33 -8.73 -32.83
CA PHE A 51 13.29 -9.16 -31.90
C PHE A 51 12.95 -10.63 -32.13
N PHE A 52 13.12 -11.44 -31.11
CA PHE A 52 12.74 -12.85 -31.08
C PHE A 52 11.64 -13.06 -30.04
N GLN A 53 11.06 -14.26 -30.04
CA GLN A 53 9.97 -14.62 -29.12
C GLN A 53 10.39 -14.58 -27.65
N ASP A 54 11.64 -14.95 -27.36
CA ASP A 54 12.19 -15.15 -26.02
C ASP A 54 13.37 -14.21 -25.69
N LYS A 55 13.78 -13.36 -26.64
CA LYS A 55 14.94 -12.48 -26.47
C LYS A 55 14.93 -11.26 -27.38
N ILE A 56 15.68 -10.25 -26.97
CA ILE A 56 16.03 -9.08 -27.78
C ILE A 56 17.54 -9.08 -27.97
N CYS A 57 17.99 -9.04 -29.22
CA CYS A 57 19.40 -8.98 -29.57
C CYS A 57 19.74 -7.60 -30.12
N ILE A 58 20.84 -7.02 -29.64
CA ILE A 58 21.36 -5.74 -30.10
C ILE A 58 22.76 -5.97 -30.64
N GLN A 59 22.96 -5.63 -31.90
CA GLN A 59 24.24 -5.74 -32.58
C GLN A 59 24.70 -4.34 -32.97
N THR A 60 25.86 -3.92 -32.49
CA THR A 60 26.50 -2.68 -32.96
C THR A 60 27.36 -2.98 -34.18
N MET A 61 27.49 -1.99 -35.07
CA MET A 61 28.30 -2.06 -36.29
C MET A 61 29.53 -1.17 -36.12
N GLU A 62 30.72 -1.76 -36.20
CA GLU A 62 32.00 -1.05 -36.12
C GLU A 62 32.73 -1.21 -37.46
N ASN A 63 32.89 -0.11 -38.21
CA ASN A 63 33.64 -0.07 -39.48
C ASN A 63 33.29 -1.23 -40.44
N GLU A 64 31.99 -1.44 -40.71
CA GLU A 64 31.48 -2.51 -41.60
C GLU A 64 31.74 -3.96 -41.11
N SER A 65 32.25 -4.12 -39.89
CA SER A 65 32.42 -5.41 -39.20
C SER A 65 31.45 -5.54 -38.01
N SER A 66 31.15 -6.78 -37.61
CA SER A 66 30.27 -7.05 -36.47
C SER A 66 30.94 -6.59 -35.17
N GLY A 67 30.40 -5.54 -34.56
CA GLY A 67 30.81 -5.03 -33.25
C GLY A 67 30.27 -5.85 -32.08
N PRO A 68 30.21 -5.26 -30.88
CA PRO A 68 29.54 -5.83 -29.72
C PRO A 68 28.13 -6.38 -29.95
N CYS A 69 27.82 -7.50 -29.27
CA CYS A 69 26.51 -8.16 -29.29
C CYS A 69 25.95 -8.27 -27.87
N TYR A 70 24.72 -7.80 -27.68
CA TYR A 70 24.02 -7.79 -26.40
C TYR A 70 22.70 -8.55 -26.50
N GLU A 71 22.39 -9.36 -25.49
CA GLU A 71 21.17 -10.17 -25.48
C GLU A 71 20.41 -9.99 -24.15
N PHE A 72 19.16 -9.56 -24.26
CA PHE A 72 18.20 -9.61 -23.15
C PHE A 72 17.30 -10.83 -23.35
N SER A 73 17.47 -11.87 -22.55
CA SER A 73 16.58 -13.04 -22.56
C SER A 73 15.34 -12.73 -21.71
N LEU A 74 14.15 -12.70 -22.32
CA LEU A 74 12.90 -12.17 -21.74
C LEU A 74 12.27 -13.05 -20.62
N GLY A 75 12.93 -14.15 -20.24
CA GLY A 75 12.46 -15.02 -19.17
C GLY A 75 11.12 -15.67 -19.52
N PRO A 76 10.11 -15.69 -18.61
CA PRO A 76 8.81 -16.31 -18.89
C PRO A 76 7.94 -15.49 -19.85
N ALA A 77 8.35 -14.27 -20.22
CA ALA A 77 7.58 -13.39 -21.09
C ALA A 77 7.86 -13.66 -22.57
N TYR A 78 7.10 -14.60 -23.15
CA TYR A 78 7.13 -14.84 -24.59
C TYR A 78 6.29 -13.78 -25.34
N VAL A 79 6.87 -13.17 -26.37
CA VAL A 79 6.22 -12.12 -27.19
C VAL A 79 6.08 -12.54 -28.65
N LEU A 80 5.12 -11.97 -29.37
CA LEU A 80 4.96 -12.17 -30.82
C LEU A 80 5.64 -11.04 -31.59
N PRO A 81 6.85 -11.21 -32.16
CA PRO A 81 7.57 -10.11 -32.80
C PRO A 81 6.83 -9.49 -33.99
N ALA A 82 6.04 -10.30 -34.71
CA ALA A 82 5.20 -9.86 -35.83
C ALA A 82 4.12 -8.84 -35.44
N THR A 83 3.80 -8.73 -34.14
CA THR A 83 2.81 -7.77 -33.61
C THR A 83 3.44 -6.45 -33.16
N CYS A 84 4.73 -6.25 -33.43
CA CYS A 84 5.45 -5.04 -33.06
C CYS A 84 4.72 -3.79 -33.58
N ASN A 85 4.37 -2.91 -32.66
CA ASN A 85 3.69 -1.65 -32.96
C ASN A 85 4.21 -0.52 -32.08
N GLY A 86 4.07 0.71 -32.54
CA GLY A 86 4.50 1.91 -31.81
C GLY A 86 6.01 2.01 -31.67
N LEU A 87 6.77 1.42 -32.60
CA LEU A 87 8.21 1.56 -32.64
C LEU A 87 8.57 3.04 -32.87
N SER A 88 9.23 3.65 -31.90
CA SER A 88 9.57 5.07 -31.93
C SER A 88 10.84 5.35 -31.15
N LEU A 89 11.70 6.21 -31.69
CA LEU A 89 12.88 6.72 -31.01
C LEU A 89 12.57 8.11 -30.43
N SER A 90 12.72 8.28 -29.12
CA SER A 90 12.50 9.56 -28.44
C SER A 90 13.75 10.45 -28.48
N GLU A 91 13.55 11.75 -28.22
CA GLU A 91 14.64 12.74 -28.09
C GLU A 91 15.58 12.42 -26.90
N HIS A 92 15.14 11.60 -25.96
CA HIS A 92 15.91 11.17 -24.79
C HIS A 92 16.75 9.92 -25.04
N SER A 93 16.99 9.56 -26.31
CA SER A 93 17.72 8.35 -26.67
C SER A 93 17.03 7.08 -26.16
N GLU A 94 15.72 6.99 -26.34
CA GLU A 94 14.90 5.85 -25.89
C GLU A 94 14.16 5.23 -27.08
N LEU A 95 14.42 3.96 -27.37
CA LEU A 95 13.66 3.20 -28.35
C LEU A 95 12.50 2.52 -27.63
N HIS A 96 11.28 2.92 -27.96
CA HIS A 96 10.04 2.36 -27.40
C HIS A 96 9.33 1.51 -28.45
N TRP A 97 8.70 0.42 -28.01
CA TRP A 97 7.76 -0.36 -28.81
C TRP A 97 6.84 -1.20 -27.93
N ARG A 98 5.83 -1.81 -28.55
CA ARG A 98 4.89 -2.74 -27.90
C ARG A 98 4.72 -3.98 -28.73
N MET A 99 4.54 -5.12 -28.07
CA MET A 99 4.26 -6.42 -28.69
C MET A 99 3.18 -7.16 -27.90
N GLN A 100 2.51 -8.08 -28.55
CA GLN A 100 1.56 -8.99 -27.92
C GLN A 100 2.30 -10.09 -27.14
N LEU A 101 1.78 -10.42 -25.95
CA LEU A 101 2.20 -11.57 -25.15
C LEU A 101 1.56 -12.86 -25.67
N LEU A 102 2.33 -13.95 -25.69
CA LEU A 102 1.77 -15.28 -25.87
C LEU A 102 1.14 -15.74 -24.54
N THR A 103 -0.04 -16.36 -24.63
CA THR A 103 -0.73 -16.99 -23.50
C THR A 103 -0.84 -18.49 -23.70
N ASP A 104 -1.05 -19.24 -22.62
CA ASP A 104 -1.07 -20.70 -22.62
C ASP A 104 -2.13 -21.32 -23.55
N GLY A 105 -1.63 -21.70 -24.72
CA GLY A 105 -2.07 -22.80 -25.58
C GLY A 105 -0.88 -23.55 -26.22
N ASP A 106 0.36 -23.00 -26.10
CA ASP A 106 1.60 -23.49 -26.74
C ASP A 106 2.80 -23.56 -25.75
N GLY A 107 2.56 -23.93 -24.47
CA GLY A 107 3.63 -24.28 -23.52
C GLY A 107 4.32 -23.12 -22.78
N GLY A 108 3.64 -22.00 -22.55
CA GLY A 108 4.10 -20.96 -21.61
C GLY A 108 3.79 -21.35 -20.15
N LEU A 109 4.31 -20.57 -19.21
CA LEU A 109 4.00 -20.69 -17.78
C LEU A 109 2.95 -19.62 -17.41
N ASP A 110 2.07 -19.93 -16.45
CA ASP A 110 1.09 -19.01 -15.86
C ASP A 110 1.76 -17.68 -15.44
N LEU A 111 1.66 -16.67 -16.31
CA LEU A 111 2.16 -15.32 -16.08
C LEU A 111 1.18 -14.45 -15.29
N ASP A 112 -0.04 -14.93 -15.04
CA ASP A 112 -0.90 -14.32 -14.03
C ASP A 112 -0.50 -14.93 -12.68
N PRO A 113 0.25 -14.23 -11.83
CA PRO A 113 0.07 -14.46 -10.41
C PRO A 113 -1.39 -14.10 -10.18
N ASP A 114 -2.25 -15.10 -10.03
CA ASP A 114 -3.62 -14.88 -9.61
C ASP A 114 -3.52 -13.92 -8.42
N PRO A 115 -3.98 -12.65 -8.54
CA PRO A 115 -3.90 -11.72 -7.43
C PRO A 115 -4.60 -12.32 -6.21
N ASP A 116 -5.52 -13.27 -6.45
CA ASP A 116 -6.29 -13.98 -5.44
C ASP A 116 -5.61 -15.20 -4.80
N THR A 117 -4.50 -15.73 -5.31
CA THR A 117 -3.81 -16.88 -4.64
C THR A 117 -3.15 -16.50 -3.31
N ASN A 118 -2.99 -15.21 -3.02
CA ASN A 118 -2.75 -14.70 -1.66
C ASN A 118 -3.94 -13.88 -1.09
N LEU A 119 -5.05 -13.74 -1.83
CA LEU A 119 -6.33 -13.20 -1.33
C LEU A 119 -7.33 -14.31 -0.96
N THR A 120 -6.94 -15.58 -0.88
CA THR A 120 -7.78 -16.64 -0.28
C THR A 120 -8.08 -16.42 1.22
N SER A 121 -7.64 -15.29 1.81
CA SER A 121 -8.18 -14.75 3.07
C SER A 121 -9.19 -13.61 2.86
N GLN A 122 -9.88 -13.54 1.70
CA GLN A 122 -11.02 -12.65 1.46
C GLN A 122 -12.15 -12.97 2.45
N GLY A 123 -12.09 -12.26 3.58
CA GLY A 123 -13.00 -12.39 4.71
C GLY A 123 -12.33 -12.07 6.04
N GLN A 124 -11.01 -12.19 6.14
CA GLN A 124 -10.26 -11.87 7.37
C GLN A 124 -9.57 -10.51 7.23
N SER A 125 -9.85 -9.62 8.18
CA SER A 125 -9.17 -8.33 8.27
C SER A 125 -7.66 -8.54 8.49
N THR A 126 -6.85 -7.54 8.14
CA THR A 126 -5.41 -7.55 8.44
C THR A 126 -5.15 -7.69 9.94
N ALA A 127 -6.03 -7.14 10.77
CA ALA A 127 -6.02 -7.36 12.21
C ALA A 127 -6.22 -8.84 12.55
N ASP A 128 -7.14 -9.58 11.91
CA ASP A 128 -7.37 -11.01 12.19
C ASP A 128 -6.15 -11.86 11.86
N GLN A 129 -5.51 -11.63 10.72
CA GLN A 129 -4.26 -12.31 10.35
C GLN A 129 -3.15 -12.01 11.36
N MET A 130 -3.04 -10.76 11.81
CA MET A 130 -2.08 -10.35 12.83
C MET A 130 -2.41 -10.89 14.22
N VAL A 131 -3.69 -11.06 14.55
CA VAL A 131 -4.15 -11.73 15.77
C VAL A 131 -3.67 -13.18 15.77
N ASP A 132 -3.77 -13.88 14.65
CA ASP A 132 -3.29 -15.27 14.53
C ASP A 132 -1.76 -15.35 14.64
N VAL A 133 -1.04 -14.41 14.02
CA VAL A 133 0.42 -14.29 14.21
C VAL A 133 0.77 -14.03 15.66
N LEU A 134 0.08 -13.12 16.34
CA LEU A 134 0.36 -12.77 17.75
C LEU A 134 0.00 -13.90 18.72
N LYS A 135 -1.08 -14.66 18.45
CA LYS A 135 -1.47 -15.85 19.22
C LYS A 135 -0.48 -17.00 19.02
N SER A 136 0.03 -17.20 17.80
CA SER A 136 0.97 -18.27 17.46
C SER A 136 2.44 -17.88 17.73
N SER A 137 2.75 -16.59 17.83
CA SER A 137 4.10 -16.11 18.10
C SER A 137 4.45 -16.26 19.57
N SER A 138 5.44 -17.10 19.86
CA SER A 138 6.14 -17.09 21.15
C SER A 138 7.60 -16.59 21.02
N GLY A 139 7.94 -15.97 19.87
CA GLY A 139 9.24 -15.33 19.64
C GLY A 139 9.28 -13.86 20.07
N PRO A 140 10.47 -13.23 20.10
CA PRO A 140 10.63 -11.85 20.53
C PRO A 140 10.04 -10.85 19.52
N CYS A 141 9.35 -9.81 19.99
CA CYS A 141 9.04 -8.63 19.19
C CYS A 141 10.29 -7.75 19.07
N CYS A 142 10.73 -7.54 17.84
CA CYS A 142 11.97 -6.88 17.51
C CYS A 142 11.73 -5.61 16.69
N CYS A 143 12.64 -4.64 16.79
CA CYS A 143 12.66 -3.48 15.90
C CYS A 143 12.84 -3.93 14.45
N SER A 144 11.95 -3.51 13.54
CA SER A 144 12.03 -3.87 12.13
C SER A 144 13.32 -3.36 11.46
N MET A 145 13.92 -2.28 12.00
CA MET A 145 15.11 -1.65 11.43
C MET A 145 16.44 -2.25 11.91
N CYS A 146 16.57 -2.65 13.17
CA CYS A 146 17.85 -3.11 13.73
C CYS A 146 17.80 -4.47 14.44
N GLY A 147 16.61 -5.07 14.54
CA GLY A 147 16.41 -6.36 15.20
C GLY A 147 16.44 -6.33 16.73
N GLU A 148 16.64 -5.16 17.35
CA GLU A 148 16.69 -5.03 18.82
C GLU A 148 15.38 -5.48 19.47
N LYS A 149 15.44 -6.23 20.58
CA LYS A 149 14.23 -6.72 21.27
C LYS A 149 13.52 -5.56 21.96
N LEU A 150 12.25 -5.34 21.66
CA LEU A 150 11.49 -4.18 22.14
C LEU A 150 10.56 -4.51 23.30
N LEU A 151 10.05 -5.75 23.36
CA LEU A 151 9.12 -6.18 24.39
C LEU A 151 9.80 -7.10 25.42
N GLN A 152 9.45 -6.91 26.70
CA GLN A 152 10.00 -7.64 27.84
C GLN A 152 9.30 -8.99 28.04
N LYS A 153 7.98 -9.03 27.82
CA LYS A 153 7.15 -10.24 27.78
C LYS A 153 6.44 -10.27 26.42
N MET A 154 6.17 -11.47 25.90
CA MET A 154 5.52 -11.67 24.59
C MET A 154 4.32 -12.63 24.67
N LYS A 155 4.01 -13.12 25.87
CA LYS A 155 2.89 -14.05 26.06
C LYS A 155 1.64 -13.25 26.40
N PHE A 156 0.87 -12.94 25.38
CA PHE A 156 -0.47 -12.38 25.56
C PHE A 156 -1.45 -13.53 25.81
N HIS A 157 -2.16 -13.49 26.93
CA HIS A 157 -3.24 -14.45 27.21
C HIS A 157 -4.46 -14.19 26.34
N ARG A 158 -4.67 -12.93 25.94
CA ARG A 158 -5.82 -12.52 25.16
C ARG A 158 -5.40 -11.55 24.06
N VAL A 159 -5.55 -12.00 22.83
CA VAL A 159 -5.30 -11.20 21.61
C VAL A 159 -6.62 -11.01 20.89
N LEU A 160 -7.10 -9.76 20.80
CA LEU A 160 -8.40 -9.42 20.23
C LEU A 160 -8.25 -8.35 19.16
N PRO A 161 -9.02 -8.41 18.06
CA PRO A 161 -9.05 -7.30 17.10
C PRO A 161 -9.70 -6.07 17.74
N LEU A 162 -9.18 -4.89 17.44
CA LEU A 162 -9.84 -3.62 17.71
C LEU A 162 -10.94 -3.38 16.68
N PRO A 163 -11.98 -2.60 17.03
CA PRO A 163 -12.87 -2.04 16.03
C PRO A 163 -12.11 -1.22 14.99
N SER A 164 -12.65 -1.11 13.78
CA SER A 164 -12.04 -0.29 12.72
C SER A 164 -11.82 1.16 13.16
N GLU A 165 -10.77 1.79 12.66
CA GLU A 165 -10.53 3.22 12.86
C GLU A 165 -11.77 4.02 12.37
N GLY A 166 -12.27 4.95 13.19
CA GLY A 166 -13.55 5.65 12.93
C GLY A 166 -14.81 4.98 13.48
N TRP A 167 -14.72 3.83 14.17
CA TRP A 167 -15.86 3.17 14.86
C TRP A 167 -16.68 4.16 15.69
N ALA A 168 -16.03 5.07 16.41
CA ALA A 168 -16.70 6.08 17.25
C ALA A 168 -17.63 7.02 16.45
N ASP A 169 -17.25 7.39 15.22
CA ASP A 169 -18.02 8.30 14.37
C ASP A 169 -19.26 7.63 13.79
N PHE A 170 -19.19 6.31 13.55
CA PHE A 170 -20.32 5.51 13.09
C PHE A 170 -21.20 4.97 14.23
N ALA A 171 -20.69 4.98 15.47
CA ALA A 171 -21.38 4.40 16.60
C ALA A 171 -22.72 5.08 16.92
N ASP A 172 -22.85 6.37 16.60
CA ASP A 172 -24.11 7.10 16.78
C ASP A 172 -25.19 6.68 15.77
N SER A 173 -24.78 6.07 14.65
CA SER A 173 -25.68 5.64 13.58
C SER A 173 -26.08 4.16 13.67
N TRP A 174 -25.56 3.40 14.64
CA TRP A 174 -25.89 1.99 14.78
C TRP A 174 -27.24 1.72 15.45
N PHE A 175 -27.82 2.74 16.08
CA PHE A 175 -29.08 2.57 16.81
C PHE A 175 -30.15 3.51 16.27
N CYS A 176 -31.23 2.92 15.75
CA CYS A 176 -32.32 3.67 15.14
C CYS A 176 -33.27 4.34 16.16
N HIS A 177 -33.16 4.04 17.46
CA HIS A 177 -33.98 4.65 18.52
C HIS A 177 -33.30 4.57 19.90
N THR A 178 -33.45 5.62 20.71
CA THR A 178 -32.94 5.72 22.08
C THR A 178 -34.06 5.56 23.10
N HIS A 179 -33.87 4.72 24.11
CA HIS A 179 -34.68 4.75 25.33
C HIS A 179 -33.84 5.33 26.46
N THR A 180 -34.20 6.54 26.91
CA THR A 180 -33.70 7.08 28.18
C THR A 180 -34.38 6.29 29.30
N HIS A 181 -33.62 5.48 30.03
CA HIS A 181 -34.11 4.85 31.25
C HIS A 181 -34.14 5.88 32.37
N GLU A 182 -35.13 6.77 32.35
CA GLU A 182 -35.54 7.47 33.56
C GLU A 182 -36.44 6.54 34.38
N HIS A 183 -35.95 6.14 35.54
CA HIS A 183 -36.77 5.51 36.56
C HIS A 183 -37.79 6.53 37.08
N GLY A 184 -38.98 6.54 36.49
CA GLY A 184 -40.11 7.34 36.95
C GLY A 184 -41.40 6.84 36.32
N ALA A 185 -42.23 6.18 37.11
CA ALA A 185 -43.52 5.68 36.68
C ALA A 185 -44.41 6.83 36.17
N SER A 186 -44.94 6.73 34.96
CA SER A 186 -46.37 6.94 34.68
C SER A 186 -46.71 6.62 33.23
N ASN A 187 -47.85 5.95 33.09
CA ASN A 187 -48.56 5.67 31.86
C ASN A 187 -48.69 6.92 30.97
N SER A 188 -48.46 6.76 29.67
CA SER A 188 -49.47 7.21 28.70
C SER A 188 -49.29 6.53 27.36
N CYS A 189 -50.30 5.73 27.03
CA CYS A 189 -50.55 5.22 25.71
C CYS A 189 -51.13 6.37 24.89
N HIS A 190 -50.38 6.94 23.93
CA HIS A 190 -50.97 7.79 22.90
C HIS A 190 -50.44 7.37 21.53
N GLY A 191 -51.24 6.54 20.86
CA GLY A 191 -51.30 6.58 19.41
C GLY A 191 -51.94 7.90 18.98
N ASN A 192 -51.34 8.52 17.96
CA ASN A 192 -51.98 9.41 17.01
C ASN A 192 -51.18 9.19 15.71
N GLY A 193 -51.76 8.63 14.65
CA GLY A 193 -53.06 9.01 14.12
C GLY A 193 -52.80 10.10 13.10
N THR A 194 -52.39 9.69 11.90
CA THR A 194 -52.28 10.48 10.68
C THR A 194 -53.59 11.21 10.40
N GLU A 195 -53.54 12.53 10.27
CA GLU A 195 -54.65 13.33 9.74
C GLU A 195 -54.85 13.01 8.25
N SER A 196 -56.10 12.72 7.87
CA SER A 196 -56.54 12.68 6.47
C SER A 196 -57.90 13.36 6.38
N ASN A 197 -58.00 14.25 5.40
CA ASN A 197 -59.14 15.10 5.09
C ASN A 197 -60.47 14.32 4.91
N LYS A 198 -61.56 14.97 5.35
CA LYS A 198 -62.96 14.59 5.14
C LYS A 198 -63.36 14.62 3.65
N LEU A 199 -64.25 13.69 3.24
CA LEU A 199 -65.54 13.97 2.57
C LEU A 199 -66.29 12.67 2.20
N GLY A 200 -67.60 12.59 2.51
CA GLY A 200 -68.60 11.90 1.67
C GLY A 200 -69.23 10.58 2.16
N ASP A 201 -70.46 10.68 2.70
CA ASP A 201 -71.66 9.84 2.56
C ASP A 201 -71.70 8.30 2.81
N SER A 202 -72.40 7.94 3.91
CA SER A 202 -73.58 7.05 4.03
C SER A 202 -73.58 5.57 3.58
N PRO A 203 -74.42 4.69 4.18
CA PRO A 203 -74.02 3.34 4.58
C PRO A 203 -74.75 2.19 3.85
N SER A 204 -74.18 0.98 3.86
CA SER A 204 -74.98 -0.26 3.80
C SER A 204 -74.21 -1.47 4.35
N GLU A 205 -74.96 -2.26 5.12
CA GLU A 205 -74.61 -3.49 5.82
C GLU A 205 -74.48 -4.67 4.85
N ASN A 206 -73.56 -5.60 5.12
CA ASN A 206 -73.87 -7.01 5.45
C ASN A 206 -72.65 -7.94 5.29
N ASP A 207 -72.32 -8.57 6.42
CA ASP A 207 -72.16 -10.00 6.63
C ASP A 207 -71.30 -10.90 5.72
N ASN A 208 -70.44 -11.64 6.45
CA ASN A 208 -70.05 -13.03 6.24
C ASN A 208 -69.16 -13.36 5.02
N ALA A 209 -67.89 -13.68 5.30
CA ALA A 209 -67.48 -15.07 5.55
C ALA A 209 -65.97 -15.28 5.30
N SER A 210 -65.35 -16.01 6.23
CA SER A 210 -64.32 -17.03 5.96
C SER A 210 -62.90 -16.60 5.54
N LYS A 211 -62.02 -16.58 6.56
CA LYS A 211 -60.78 -17.37 6.65
C LYS A 211 -59.78 -17.29 5.48
N CYS A 212 -58.66 -16.62 5.73
CA CYS A 212 -57.36 -17.19 5.39
C CYS A 212 -56.36 -16.88 6.50
N GLN A 213 -55.92 -17.93 7.19
CA GLN A 213 -54.79 -17.89 8.11
C GLN A 213 -53.51 -17.78 7.29
N THR A 214 -52.71 -16.76 7.55
CA THR A 214 -51.27 -16.81 7.36
C THR A 214 -50.64 -16.45 8.70
N ASP A 215 -50.11 -17.48 9.37
CA ASP A 215 -49.29 -17.32 10.56
C ASP A 215 -47.96 -16.66 10.16
N ASP A 216 -47.88 -15.34 10.31
CA ASP A 216 -46.62 -14.62 10.24
C ASP A 216 -45.81 -14.88 11.51
N ILE A 217 -44.86 -15.81 11.43
CA ILE A 217 -43.79 -15.97 12.41
C ILE A 217 -42.87 -14.75 12.32
N HIS A 218 -43.19 -13.71 13.10
CA HIS A 218 -42.30 -12.58 13.35
C HIS A 218 -41.11 -13.03 14.23
N HIS A 219 -40.02 -13.52 13.60
CA HIS A 219 -38.70 -13.54 14.24
C HIS A 219 -38.04 -12.16 14.13
N GLY A 220 -38.56 -11.20 14.88
CA GLY A 220 -37.91 -9.91 15.10
C GLY A 220 -36.84 -10.04 16.19
N ASN A 221 -35.60 -10.36 15.80
CA ASN A 221 -34.44 -10.15 16.66
C ASN A 221 -34.27 -8.64 16.88
N LYS A 222 -34.84 -8.13 17.97
CA LYS A 222 -34.59 -6.76 18.43
C LYS A 222 -33.17 -6.69 19.00
N HIS A 223 -32.21 -6.31 18.14
CA HIS A 223 -30.87 -5.94 18.57
C HIS A 223 -30.94 -4.60 19.30
N HIS A 224 -31.09 -4.64 20.62
CA HIS A 224 -31.12 -3.45 21.47
C HIS A 224 -29.69 -2.98 21.81
N GLY A 225 -29.36 -1.75 21.44
CA GLY A 225 -28.06 -1.12 21.72
C GLY A 225 -28.03 -0.34 23.02
N ASN A 226 -26.99 -0.52 23.83
CA ASN A 226 -26.75 0.30 25.03
C ASN A 226 -25.90 1.54 24.67
N LYS A 227 -26.56 2.68 24.47
CA LYS A 227 -25.90 3.95 24.14
C LYS A 227 -24.95 4.43 25.24
N GLU A 228 -25.27 4.19 26.52
CA GLU A 228 -24.37 4.54 27.64
C GLU A 228 -23.07 3.75 27.59
N ALA A 229 -23.13 2.47 27.23
CA ALA A 229 -21.93 1.64 27.05
C ALA A 229 -21.08 2.12 25.86
N ILE A 230 -21.70 2.56 24.77
CA ILE A 230 -20.99 3.17 23.64
C ILE A 230 -20.37 4.51 24.05
N ASP A 231 -21.11 5.37 24.76
CA ASP A 231 -20.60 6.66 25.22
C ASP A 231 -19.45 6.48 26.22
N LEU A 232 -19.49 5.43 27.05
CA LEU A 232 -18.37 5.04 27.91
C LEU A 232 -17.18 4.53 27.10
N LEU A 233 -17.39 3.73 26.05
CA LEU A 233 -16.33 3.29 25.13
C LEU A 233 -15.72 4.45 24.31
N LYS A 234 -16.51 5.48 23.97
CA LYS A 234 -16.02 6.71 23.36
C LYS A 234 -15.17 7.54 24.31
N LYS A 235 -15.47 7.49 25.61
CA LYS A 235 -14.80 8.27 26.66
C LYS A 235 -13.60 7.57 27.29
N ALA A 236 -13.53 6.24 27.22
CA ALA A 236 -12.45 5.45 27.79
C ALA A 236 -11.55 4.88 26.69
N PRO A 237 -10.24 5.15 26.68
CA PRO A 237 -9.33 4.47 25.77
C PRO A 237 -9.38 2.95 26.03
N PHE A 238 -9.22 2.13 24.98
CA PHE A 238 -9.06 0.69 25.18
C PHE A 238 -7.81 0.44 26.04
N CYS A 239 -8.01 0.00 27.29
CA CYS A 239 -6.96 -0.22 28.29
C CYS A 239 -6.64 -1.71 28.39
N PRO A 240 -5.65 -2.24 27.64
CA PRO A 240 -5.24 -3.62 27.75
C PRO A 240 -4.67 -3.90 29.16
N LYS A 241 -5.06 -5.03 29.77
CA LYS A 241 -4.38 -5.56 30.96
C LYS A 241 -2.96 -5.99 30.60
N GLU A 242 -2.15 -6.30 31.61
CA GLU A 242 -0.73 -6.69 31.41
C GLU A 242 -0.54 -7.74 30.32
N ASP A 243 -1.41 -8.75 30.25
CA ASP A 243 -1.31 -9.85 29.27
C ASP A 243 -2.33 -9.73 28.11
N ASP A 244 -2.95 -8.57 27.91
CA ASP A 244 -3.83 -8.31 26.77
C ASP A 244 -3.05 -7.67 25.62
N CYS A 245 -3.42 -8.01 24.39
CA CYS A 245 -3.03 -7.29 23.19
C CYS A 245 -4.28 -7.03 22.32
N PHE A 246 -4.56 -5.76 22.05
CA PHE A 246 -5.64 -5.41 21.13
C PHE A 246 -5.05 -4.98 19.79
N VAL A 247 -5.43 -5.67 18.72
CA VAL A 247 -4.79 -5.56 17.42
C VAL A 247 -5.67 -4.72 16.52
N GLY A 248 -5.22 -3.50 16.24
CA GLY A 248 -5.72 -2.75 15.11
C GLY A 248 -5.00 -3.21 13.84
N ASP A 249 -5.40 -2.66 12.72
CA ASP A 249 -4.84 -3.07 11.45
C ASP A 249 -3.43 -2.56 11.17
N THR A 250 -3.07 -1.45 11.81
CA THR A 250 -1.82 -0.71 11.59
C THR A 250 -0.96 -0.65 12.85
N TYR A 251 -1.55 -1.00 13.99
CA TYR A 251 -0.95 -0.93 15.31
C TYR A 251 -1.54 -2.01 16.22
N CYS A 252 -0.87 -2.31 17.33
CA CYS A 252 -1.49 -2.99 18.45
C CYS A 252 -1.40 -2.15 19.73
N LEU A 253 -2.37 -2.30 20.61
CA LEU A 253 -2.38 -1.75 21.96
C LEU A 253 -1.94 -2.83 22.93
N ILE A 254 -0.94 -2.51 23.74
CA ILE A 254 -0.42 -3.36 24.79
C ILE A 254 -0.27 -2.56 26.08
N HIS A 255 -0.19 -3.25 27.21
CA HIS A 255 0.05 -2.59 28.49
C HIS A 255 1.48 -2.02 28.57
N PRO A 256 1.72 -0.85 29.18
CA PRO A 256 3.05 -0.23 29.27
C PRO A 256 4.15 -1.12 29.88
N CYS A 257 3.79 -2.05 30.77
CA CYS A 257 4.76 -3.00 31.37
C CYS A 257 5.40 -3.95 30.34
N GLN A 258 4.81 -4.08 29.14
CA GLN A 258 5.31 -4.96 28.09
C GLN A 258 6.52 -4.35 27.36
N ILE A 259 6.70 -3.03 27.40
CA ILE A 259 7.80 -2.32 26.74
C ILE A 259 9.09 -2.44 27.57
N SER A 260 10.18 -2.87 26.92
CA SER A 260 11.50 -2.87 27.55
C SER A 260 12.04 -1.45 27.69
N ARG A 261 12.19 -0.98 28.94
CA ARG A 261 12.81 0.32 29.23
C ARG A 261 14.29 0.39 28.88
N GLU A 262 14.95 -0.75 28.65
CA GLU A 262 16.38 -0.78 28.31
C GLU A 262 16.63 -0.54 26.83
N THR A 263 15.67 -0.89 25.97
CA THR A 263 15.80 -0.84 24.52
C THR A 263 14.86 0.16 23.85
N VAL A 264 13.85 0.65 24.59
CA VAL A 264 12.92 1.70 24.15
C VAL A 264 13.10 2.96 24.99
N GLU A 265 13.08 4.12 24.35
CA GLU A 265 13.16 5.43 24.98
C GLU A 265 11.97 6.30 24.59
N ARG A 266 11.60 7.20 25.50
CA ARG A 266 10.61 8.25 25.28
C ARG A 266 11.35 9.57 25.10
N LYS A 267 11.10 10.28 24.00
CA LYS A 267 11.83 11.51 23.67
C LYS A 267 11.12 12.75 24.23
N ASN A 268 11.83 13.62 24.95
CA ASN A 268 11.49 15.02 25.26
C ASN A 268 10.01 15.29 25.64
N GLN A 269 9.48 14.66 26.69
CA GLN A 269 8.07 14.82 27.13
C GLN A 269 7.01 14.52 26.05
N SER A 270 7.40 13.96 24.90
CA SER A 270 6.44 13.48 23.91
C SER A 270 5.94 12.09 24.30
N ASN A 271 4.75 11.72 23.84
CA ASN A 271 4.25 10.36 23.98
C ASN A 271 4.94 9.38 23.01
N LEU A 272 5.86 9.82 22.17
CA LEU A 272 6.49 8.97 21.15
C LEU A 272 7.54 8.05 21.77
N LEU A 273 7.51 6.79 21.32
CA LEU A 273 8.44 5.74 21.71
C LEU A 273 9.39 5.41 20.56
N ASN A 274 10.69 5.40 20.86
CA ASN A 274 11.74 5.14 19.90
C ASN A 274 12.63 3.98 20.36
N CYS A 275 13.14 3.21 19.41
CA CYS A 275 14.18 2.23 19.67
C CYS A 275 15.48 2.95 20.03
N ARG A 276 16.08 2.70 21.20
CA ARG A 276 17.33 3.34 21.64
C ARG A 276 18.52 3.11 20.71
N ARG A 277 18.57 1.95 20.05
CA ARG A 277 19.68 1.58 19.16
C ARG A 277 19.71 2.32 17.82
N CYS A 278 18.56 2.51 17.18
CA CYS A 278 18.48 3.06 15.83
C CYS A 278 17.55 4.28 15.71
N HIS A 279 16.97 4.71 16.83
CA HIS A 279 15.98 5.79 16.94
C HIS A 279 14.72 5.63 16.09
N ASN A 280 14.45 4.44 15.54
CA ASN A 280 13.20 4.18 14.83
C ASN A 280 12.01 4.36 15.77
N GLN A 281 10.98 5.08 15.33
CA GLN A 281 9.76 5.30 16.11
C GLN A 281 8.92 4.02 16.09
N ILE A 282 8.76 3.41 17.26
CA ILE A 282 8.09 2.13 17.45
C ILE A 282 6.60 2.32 17.74
N GLY A 283 6.23 3.44 18.35
CA GLY A 283 4.87 3.63 18.84
C GLY A 283 4.65 4.93 19.58
N GLU A 284 3.52 5.00 20.28
CA GLU A 284 3.15 6.10 21.16
C GLU A 284 2.49 5.60 22.45
N MET A 285 2.76 6.28 23.56
CA MET A 285 2.08 6.08 24.84
C MET A 285 0.69 6.73 24.79
N MET A 286 -0.31 6.01 25.26
CA MET A 286 -1.69 6.49 25.35
C MET A 286 -1.99 6.82 26.82
N GLY A 287 -2.37 8.06 27.09
CA GLY A 287 -2.67 8.53 28.45
C GLY A 287 -3.35 9.89 28.43
N THR A 288 -4.13 10.18 29.47
CA THR A 288 -4.78 11.48 29.67
C THR A 288 -3.80 12.54 30.19
N HIS A 289 -2.73 12.08 30.86
CA HIS A 289 -1.67 12.91 31.41
C HIS A 289 -0.28 12.31 31.13
N LEU A 290 0.77 13.14 31.22
CA LEU A 290 2.16 12.75 30.88
C LEU A 290 2.72 11.58 31.71
N ASP A 291 2.12 11.27 32.87
CA ASP A 291 2.58 10.26 33.82
C ASP A 291 1.58 9.12 34.06
N ASP A 292 0.36 9.21 33.52
CA ASP A 292 -0.69 8.19 33.66
C ASP A 292 -1.00 7.56 32.30
N HIS A 293 -0.19 6.56 31.94
CA HIS A 293 -0.32 5.86 30.67
C HIS A 293 -1.09 4.57 30.84
N LEU A 294 -2.19 4.46 30.11
CA LEU A 294 -3.12 3.36 30.18
C LEU A 294 -2.84 2.28 29.12
N ALA A 295 -2.18 2.67 28.02
CA ALA A 295 -1.82 1.74 26.95
C ALA A 295 -0.59 2.24 26.17
N VAL A 296 -0.02 1.37 25.36
CA VAL A 296 0.99 1.69 24.37
C VAL A 296 0.51 1.24 23.00
N LYS A 297 0.47 2.17 22.06
CA LYS A 297 0.21 1.92 20.65
C LYS A 297 1.52 1.59 19.95
N VAL A 298 1.74 0.34 19.60
CA VAL A 298 2.91 -0.13 18.86
C VAL A 298 2.56 -0.23 17.38
N PHE A 299 3.31 0.44 16.52
CA PHE A 299 3.09 0.41 15.08
C PHE A 299 3.61 -0.89 14.47
N LEU A 300 2.73 -1.61 13.77
CA LEU A 300 3.04 -2.93 13.23
C LEU A 300 4.07 -2.87 12.09
N HIS A 301 4.19 -1.73 11.39
CA HIS A 301 5.26 -1.50 10.41
C HIS A 301 6.64 -1.27 11.05
N ALA A 302 6.69 -0.90 12.32
CA ALA A 302 7.93 -0.57 13.04
C ALA A 302 8.52 -1.76 13.81
N VAL A 303 7.79 -2.88 13.85
CA VAL A 303 8.18 -4.09 14.59
C VAL A 303 8.12 -5.34 13.71
N SER A 304 8.88 -6.35 14.11
CA SER A 304 8.85 -7.69 13.52
C SER A 304 8.44 -8.69 14.59
N LEU A 305 7.37 -9.43 14.30
CA LEU A 305 6.84 -10.49 15.15
C LEU A 305 7.26 -11.83 14.55
N LYS A 306 8.11 -12.59 15.25
CA LYS A 306 8.59 -13.89 14.77
C LYS A 306 7.88 -15.04 15.48
N PRO A 307 7.29 -16.01 14.74
CA PRO A 307 6.86 -17.27 15.32
C PRO A 307 8.05 -18.05 15.90
N HIS A 308 7.82 -18.82 16.96
CA HIS A 308 8.86 -19.67 17.54
C HIS A 308 9.07 -20.90 16.66
N GLY A 309 10.33 -21.16 16.26
CA GLY A 309 10.71 -22.36 15.50
C GLY A 309 10.77 -22.20 13.99
N ASN A 310 10.29 -21.08 13.41
CA ASN A 310 10.52 -20.79 12.01
C ASN A 310 11.96 -20.33 11.79
N LYS A 311 12.59 -20.82 10.70
CA LYS A 311 13.86 -20.25 10.21
C LYS A 311 13.68 -18.73 10.11
N PRO A 312 14.73 -17.91 10.39
CA PRO A 312 14.61 -16.47 10.28
C PRO A 312 14.15 -16.14 8.86
N GLU A 313 12.86 -15.81 8.73
CA GLU A 313 12.34 -15.23 7.51
C GLU A 313 13.17 -13.99 7.26
N ARG A 314 13.67 -13.85 6.02
CA ARG A 314 14.52 -12.72 5.64
C ARG A 314 13.75 -11.47 6.03
N VAL A 315 14.34 -10.61 6.88
CA VAL A 315 13.69 -9.37 7.32
C VAL A 315 13.17 -8.67 6.08
N LYS A 316 11.85 -8.56 5.95
CA LYS A 316 11.22 -7.86 4.82
C LYS A 316 11.81 -6.46 4.80
N SER A 317 12.19 -5.97 3.63
CA SER A 317 12.74 -4.62 3.55
C SER A 317 11.70 -3.62 4.07
N THR A 318 12.17 -2.49 4.60
CA THR A 318 11.29 -1.39 5.05
C THR A 318 10.33 -0.98 3.93
N GLU A 319 10.81 -0.99 2.68
CA GLU A 319 10.01 -0.75 1.48
C GLU A 319 8.84 -1.75 1.33
N VAL A 320 9.09 -3.06 1.38
CA VAL A 320 8.04 -4.09 1.27
C VAL A 320 7.03 -3.97 2.40
N SER A 321 7.51 -3.70 3.62
CA SER A 321 6.63 -3.53 4.78
C SER A 321 5.70 -2.32 4.65
N LEU A 322 6.23 -1.18 4.17
CA LEU A 322 5.43 0.02 3.90
C LEU A 322 4.51 -0.18 2.68
N THR A 323 4.92 -0.94 1.69
CA THR A 323 4.10 -1.24 0.51
C THR A 323 2.88 -2.07 0.90
N GLN A 324 3.09 -3.14 1.66
CA GLN A 324 2.00 -3.95 2.19
C GLN A 324 1.07 -3.13 3.08
N TYR A 325 1.63 -2.24 3.90
CA TYR A 325 0.86 -1.30 4.70
C TYR A 325 -0.07 -0.43 3.83
N MET A 326 0.45 0.20 2.77
CA MET A 326 -0.37 1.03 1.87
C MET A 326 -1.42 0.22 1.10
N LEU A 327 -1.09 -1.01 0.67
CA LEU A 327 -2.06 -1.92 0.04
C LEU A 327 -3.20 -2.28 1.00
N ASN A 328 -2.89 -2.58 2.26
CA ASN A 328 -3.88 -2.88 3.29
C ASN A 328 -4.80 -1.68 3.55
N LEU A 329 -4.24 -0.48 3.63
CA LEU A 329 -5.05 0.75 3.72
C LEU A 329 -5.96 0.92 2.51
N SER A 330 -5.47 0.60 1.31
CA SER A 330 -6.25 0.75 0.08
C SER A 330 -7.47 -0.16 0.02
N ASN A 331 -7.29 -1.41 0.47
CA ASN A 331 -8.39 -2.36 0.55
C ASN A 331 -9.39 -1.96 1.64
N ARG A 332 -8.92 -1.47 2.80
CA ARG A 332 -9.81 -1.05 3.89
C ARG A 332 -10.66 0.14 3.50
N TYR A 333 -10.01 1.20 3.03
CA TYR A 333 -10.69 2.47 2.77
C TYR A 333 -11.32 2.51 1.39
N THR A 334 -11.21 1.44 0.60
CA THR A 334 -11.62 1.39 -0.81
C THR A 334 -11.09 2.61 -1.59
N SER A 335 -9.90 3.06 -1.21
CA SER A 335 -9.27 4.28 -1.68
C SER A 335 -7.88 3.96 -2.18
N PHE A 336 -7.51 4.57 -3.29
CA PHE A 336 -6.16 4.46 -3.85
C PHE A 336 -5.36 5.73 -3.69
N ARG A 337 -5.92 6.77 -3.04
CA ARG A 337 -5.30 8.08 -2.88
C ARG A 337 -5.08 8.39 -1.41
N PHE A 338 -3.85 8.75 -1.09
CA PHE A 338 -3.40 8.99 0.26
C PHE A 338 -2.60 10.29 0.35
N ILE A 339 -2.79 11.01 1.44
CA ILE A 339 -1.88 12.07 1.87
C ILE A 339 -1.02 11.49 2.97
N ILE A 340 0.26 11.32 2.69
CA ILE A 340 1.22 10.84 3.69
C ILE A 340 1.83 12.04 4.38
N GLU A 341 1.71 12.06 5.70
CA GLU A 341 2.23 13.12 6.56
C GLU A 341 2.96 12.54 7.76
N HIS A 342 3.72 13.40 8.45
CA HIS A 342 4.31 13.09 9.73
C HIS A 342 3.67 13.98 10.80
N ARG A 343 3.14 13.37 11.86
CA ARG A 343 2.57 14.07 13.01
C ARG A 343 3.60 15.00 13.64
N GLN A 344 3.39 16.29 13.40
CA GLN A 344 4.08 17.39 14.05
C GLN A 344 3.08 18.26 14.82
N PRO A 345 3.53 18.99 15.86
CA PRO A 345 2.74 20.04 16.51
C PRO A 345 2.16 21.01 15.47
N ALA A 346 0.97 21.54 15.72
CA ALA A 346 0.23 22.39 14.78
C ALA A 346 1.03 23.62 14.30
N ASP A 347 1.95 24.12 15.13
CA ASP A 347 2.77 25.30 14.83
C ASP A 347 3.98 25.03 13.92
N LYS A 348 4.21 23.77 13.53
CA LYS A 348 5.33 23.39 12.66
C LYS A 348 4.87 23.06 11.24
N PRO A 349 5.69 23.41 10.24
CA PRO A 349 5.43 23.02 8.87
C PRO A 349 5.33 21.50 8.73
N LYS A 350 4.29 21.03 8.05
CA LYS A 350 4.04 19.61 7.78
C LYS A 350 4.29 19.33 6.30
N PRO A 351 5.29 18.49 5.95
CA PRO A 351 5.49 18.08 4.58
C PRO A 351 4.39 17.10 4.15
N TYR A 352 3.80 17.34 2.99
CA TYR A 352 2.81 16.43 2.39
C TYR A 352 3.42 15.65 1.22
N LEU A 353 3.20 14.34 1.23
CA LEU A 353 3.44 13.47 0.08
C LEU A 353 2.10 12.93 -0.42
N LEU A 354 1.68 13.39 -1.59
CA LEU A 354 0.54 12.83 -2.30
C LEU A 354 0.94 11.48 -2.88
N PHE A 355 0.13 10.45 -2.66
CA PHE A 355 0.41 9.08 -3.03
C PHE A 355 -0.83 8.44 -3.66
N TRP A 356 -0.74 8.00 -4.90
CA TRP A 356 -1.85 7.39 -5.64
C TRP A 356 -1.44 6.07 -6.28
N ILE A 357 -2.05 4.97 -5.82
CA ILE A 357 -1.86 3.64 -6.37
C ILE A 357 -2.59 3.54 -7.72
N LEU A 358 -1.86 3.23 -8.79
CA LEU A 358 -2.43 3.00 -10.13
C LEU A 358 -2.61 1.52 -10.44
N ASP A 359 -1.64 0.70 -10.03
CA ASP A 359 -1.65 -0.73 -10.26
C ASP A 359 -0.99 -1.43 -9.07
N GLN A 360 -1.71 -2.35 -8.44
CA GLN A 360 -1.23 -3.10 -7.28
C GLN A 360 -0.38 -4.32 -7.66
N CYS A 361 -0.40 -4.70 -8.95
CA CYS A 361 0.15 -5.96 -9.46
C CYS A 361 0.92 -5.76 -10.77
N ALA A 362 1.62 -4.64 -10.94
CA ALA A 362 2.38 -4.36 -12.15
C ALA A 362 3.57 -5.31 -12.27
N GLN A 363 3.68 -6.02 -13.39
CA GLN A 363 4.84 -6.85 -13.69
C GLN A 363 5.86 -6.05 -14.49
N VAL A 364 6.99 -5.73 -13.86
CA VAL A 364 7.99 -4.83 -14.43
C VAL A 364 9.37 -5.45 -14.30
N ALA A 365 10.17 -5.34 -15.36
CA ALA A 365 11.58 -5.69 -15.33
C ALA A 365 12.43 -4.49 -15.72
N LEU A 366 13.55 -4.32 -15.02
CA LEU A 366 14.63 -3.44 -15.44
C LEU A 366 15.93 -4.23 -15.46
N SER A 367 16.64 -4.18 -16.58
CA SER A 367 17.93 -4.86 -16.75
C SER A 367 18.91 -3.94 -17.45
N SER A 368 20.19 -4.04 -17.09
CA SER A 368 21.29 -3.29 -17.72
C SER A 368 22.28 -4.25 -18.32
N ILE A 369 22.84 -3.88 -19.46
CA ILE A 369 23.94 -4.56 -20.12
C ILE A 369 24.98 -3.51 -20.49
N GLY A 370 26.24 -3.75 -20.16
CA GLY A 370 27.31 -2.79 -20.41
C GLY A 370 28.65 -3.21 -19.81
N GLY A 371 29.72 -2.53 -20.21
CA GLY A 371 31.07 -2.76 -19.66
C GLY A 371 31.80 -3.99 -20.23
N SER A 372 31.26 -4.66 -21.25
CA SER A 372 31.92 -5.77 -21.95
C SER A 372 31.54 -5.82 -23.42
N ARG A 373 32.40 -6.45 -24.24
CA ARG A 373 32.21 -6.55 -25.70
C ARG A 373 31.01 -7.42 -26.08
N SER A 374 30.64 -8.39 -25.28
CA SER A 374 29.40 -9.15 -25.48
C SER A 374 28.87 -9.65 -24.15
N GLN A 375 27.57 -9.52 -23.94
CA GLN A 375 26.94 -9.89 -22.68
C GLN A 375 25.51 -10.38 -22.93
N LYS A 376 25.10 -11.35 -22.12
CA LYS A 376 23.72 -11.84 -22.07
C LYS A 376 23.19 -11.65 -20.66
N VAL A 377 21.99 -11.11 -20.54
CA VAL A 377 21.31 -10.92 -19.24
C VAL A 377 19.92 -11.52 -19.33
N LYS A 378 19.57 -12.31 -18.31
CA LYS A 378 18.20 -12.79 -18.12
C LYS A 378 17.39 -11.66 -17.48
N VAL A 379 16.27 -11.37 -18.11
CA VAL A 379 15.29 -10.39 -17.65
C VAL A 379 14.26 -11.13 -16.80
N HIS A 380 14.09 -10.68 -15.57
CA HIS A 380 13.10 -11.23 -14.66
C HIS A 380 12.09 -10.12 -14.32
N PRO A 381 10.84 -10.24 -14.75
CA PRO A 381 9.76 -9.36 -14.29
C PRO A 381 9.50 -9.61 -12.80
N ASP A 382 9.49 -8.54 -12.03
CA ASP A 382 9.10 -8.57 -10.63
C ASP A 382 7.69 -7.98 -10.46
N LEU A 383 6.99 -8.42 -9.43
CA LEU A 383 5.68 -7.89 -9.05
C LEU A 383 5.85 -6.61 -8.22
N MET A 384 5.35 -5.49 -8.75
CA MET A 384 5.52 -4.15 -8.19
C MET A 384 4.17 -3.45 -8.01
N VAL A 385 4.11 -2.51 -7.08
CA VAL A 385 3.02 -1.54 -6.97
C VAL A 385 3.42 -0.28 -7.72
N LYS A 386 2.66 0.08 -8.76
CA LYS A 386 2.83 1.31 -9.55
C LYS A 386 2.09 2.46 -8.89
N VAL A 387 2.81 3.54 -8.64
CA VAL A 387 2.33 4.69 -7.85
C VAL A 387 2.60 5.99 -8.59
N LEU A 388 1.62 6.90 -8.60
CA LEU A 388 1.82 8.32 -8.84
C LEU A 388 2.08 9.02 -7.52
N TYR A 389 3.13 9.83 -7.44
CA TYR A 389 3.45 10.55 -6.21
C TYR A 389 3.91 11.98 -6.47
N GLN A 390 3.65 12.86 -5.50
CA GLN A 390 4.09 14.25 -5.56
C GLN A 390 4.47 14.74 -4.17
N TYR A 391 5.69 15.24 -4.02
CA TYR A 391 6.13 15.88 -2.79
C TYR A 391 5.76 17.36 -2.84
N CYS A 392 4.90 17.79 -1.92
CA CYS A 392 4.37 19.16 -1.89
C CYS A 392 5.08 20.04 -0.83
N GLY A 393 6.03 19.47 -0.09
CA GLY A 393 6.71 20.18 1.00
C GLY A 393 5.72 20.74 2.02
N ASP A 394 6.13 21.83 2.66
CA ASP A 394 5.50 22.36 3.87
C ASP A 394 4.34 23.34 3.63
N LYS A 395 3.97 23.56 2.35
CA LYS A 395 3.00 24.59 1.97
C LYS A 395 1.66 23.95 1.59
N PRO A 396 0.61 24.08 2.44
CA PRO A 396 -0.76 23.72 2.05
C PRO A 396 -1.33 24.64 0.95
N THR A 397 -0.63 25.72 0.58
CA THR A 397 -1.01 26.59 -0.56
C THR A 397 -0.85 25.91 -1.92
N ASN A 398 -0.40 24.66 -1.99
CA ASN A 398 -0.53 23.85 -3.19
C ASN A 398 -2.02 23.53 -3.41
N SER A 399 -2.59 24.02 -4.52
CA SER A 399 -4.01 23.82 -4.87
C SER A 399 -4.40 22.35 -4.87
N THR A 400 -3.50 21.46 -5.28
CA THR A 400 -3.73 20.00 -5.30
C THR A 400 -3.85 19.43 -3.89
N VAL A 401 -2.99 19.84 -2.94
CA VAL A 401 -3.06 19.37 -1.54
C VAL A 401 -4.36 19.81 -0.90
N SER A 402 -4.72 21.09 -1.07
CA SER A 402 -6.00 21.61 -0.54
C SER A 402 -7.21 20.88 -1.12
N THR A 403 -7.17 20.54 -2.41
CA THR A 403 -8.22 19.75 -3.09
C THR A 403 -8.31 18.35 -2.50
N TRP A 404 -7.17 17.67 -2.31
CA TRP A 404 -7.13 16.31 -1.77
C TRP A 404 -7.55 16.26 -0.29
N LEU A 405 -7.21 17.27 0.52
CA LEU A 405 -7.65 17.37 1.92
C LEU A 405 -9.17 17.52 2.06
N GLN A 406 -9.85 18.05 1.05
CA GLN A 406 -11.31 18.23 1.01
C GLN A 406 -12.02 17.03 0.34
N ASP A 407 -11.27 16.11 -0.24
CA ASP A 407 -11.81 14.94 -0.95
C ASP A 407 -11.98 13.78 0.03
N ASN A 408 -13.24 13.40 0.32
CA ASN A 408 -13.57 12.29 1.21
C ASN A 408 -13.05 10.93 0.72
N THR A 409 -12.67 10.82 -0.55
CA THR A 409 -12.06 9.60 -1.11
C THR A 409 -10.56 9.52 -0.82
N VAL A 410 -9.93 10.59 -0.34
CA VAL A 410 -8.51 10.65 0.01
C VAL A 410 -8.33 10.41 1.51
N GLN A 411 -7.37 9.57 1.88
CA GLN A 411 -7.10 9.23 3.28
C GLN A 411 -5.77 9.82 3.75
N CYS A 412 -5.78 10.50 4.90
CA CYS A 412 -4.56 10.96 5.55
C CYS A 412 -3.89 9.81 6.31
N VAL A 413 -2.60 9.63 6.09
CA VAL A 413 -1.79 8.55 6.67
C VAL A 413 -0.64 9.18 7.44
N ASP A 414 -0.67 9.02 8.75
CA ASP A 414 0.40 9.45 9.64
C ASP A 414 1.49 8.37 9.69
N LEU A 415 2.71 8.73 9.31
CA LEU A 415 3.88 7.87 9.36
C LEU A 415 5.03 8.53 10.15
N PRO A 416 5.87 7.73 10.82
CA PRO A 416 7.13 8.23 11.35
C PRO A 416 7.99 8.90 10.28
N LYS A 417 8.73 9.94 10.67
CA LYS A 417 9.62 10.67 9.74
C LYS A 417 10.58 9.76 8.98
N SER A 418 11.13 8.73 9.64
CA SER A 418 12.00 7.73 9.03
C SER A 418 11.28 6.92 7.94
N SER A 419 10.03 6.50 8.21
CA SER A 419 9.19 5.78 7.26
C SER A 419 8.83 6.64 6.05
N CYS A 420 8.42 7.90 6.26
CA CYS A 420 8.16 8.85 5.16
C CYS A 420 9.39 9.02 4.26
N PHE A 421 10.56 9.21 4.87
CA PHE A 421 11.81 9.35 4.14
C PHE A 421 12.17 8.07 3.37
N SER A 422 12.05 6.90 4.00
CA SER A 422 12.32 5.60 3.36
C SER A 422 11.39 5.37 2.16
N LEU A 423 10.11 5.66 2.30
CA LEU A 423 9.12 5.52 1.24
C LEU A 423 9.44 6.46 0.08
N PHE A 424 9.61 7.75 0.37
CA PHE A 424 9.94 8.76 -0.64
C PHE A 424 11.26 8.45 -1.35
N SER A 425 12.28 8.01 -0.60
CA SER A 425 13.57 7.62 -1.17
C SER A 425 13.44 6.41 -2.11
N SER A 426 12.60 5.43 -1.77
CA SER A 426 12.33 4.26 -2.62
C SER A 426 11.63 4.69 -3.91
N LEU A 427 10.60 5.53 -3.80
CA LEU A 427 9.88 6.10 -4.95
C LEU A 427 10.81 6.90 -5.88
N VAL A 428 11.62 7.81 -5.34
CA VAL A 428 12.59 8.58 -6.13
C VAL A 428 13.62 7.69 -6.80
N SER A 429 14.12 6.66 -6.10
CA SER A 429 15.10 5.73 -6.65
C SER A 429 14.50 4.93 -7.81
N SER A 430 13.27 4.42 -7.64
CA SER A 430 12.54 3.72 -8.71
C SER A 430 12.24 4.63 -9.90
N THR A 431 11.93 5.90 -9.68
CA THR A 431 11.64 6.87 -10.76
C THR A 431 12.88 7.15 -11.61
N LYS A 432 14.05 7.31 -10.97
CA LYS A 432 15.31 7.60 -11.66
C LYS A 432 15.72 6.53 -12.66
N ILE A 433 15.34 5.29 -12.41
CA ILE A 433 15.70 4.16 -13.27
C ILE A 433 14.72 3.95 -14.42
N LEU A 434 13.56 4.61 -14.41
CA LEU A 434 12.59 4.57 -15.52
C LEU A 434 13.10 5.34 -16.75
N PRO A 435 12.58 4.98 -17.95
CA PRO A 435 12.64 5.85 -19.11
C PRO A 435 12.18 7.26 -18.75
N GLN A 436 12.91 8.27 -19.18
CA GLN A 436 12.65 9.69 -18.95
C GLN A 436 11.22 10.06 -19.36
N SER A 437 10.75 9.53 -20.49
CA SER A 437 9.36 9.71 -20.98
C SER A 437 8.29 9.13 -20.05
N LEU A 438 8.65 8.21 -19.14
CA LEU A 438 7.74 7.58 -18.18
C LEU A 438 7.85 8.13 -16.75
N ARG A 439 8.77 9.06 -16.47
CA ARG A 439 9.02 9.52 -15.09
C ARG A 439 7.90 10.37 -14.53
N MET A 440 7.04 10.95 -15.37
CA MET A 440 5.95 11.82 -14.95
C MET A 440 4.67 11.56 -15.72
N ALA A 441 3.54 11.74 -15.03
CA ALA A 441 2.21 11.74 -15.62
C ALA A 441 1.34 12.77 -14.87
N ASN A 442 0.74 13.73 -15.59
CA ASN A 442 -0.14 14.75 -15.04
C ASN A 442 0.45 15.51 -13.83
N ASP A 443 1.72 15.94 -13.92
CA ASP A 443 2.48 16.60 -12.84
C ASP A 443 2.81 15.76 -11.60
N PHE A 444 2.47 14.46 -11.62
CA PHE A 444 2.93 13.48 -10.65
C PHE A 444 4.14 12.71 -11.18
N TYR A 445 5.04 12.30 -10.29
CA TYR A 445 6.09 11.35 -10.61
C TYR A 445 5.55 9.93 -10.62
N VAL A 446 6.08 9.08 -11.49
CA VAL A 446 5.76 7.66 -11.54
C VAL A 446 6.84 6.88 -10.80
N GLY A 447 6.45 6.12 -9.78
CA GLY A 447 7.33 5.24 -9.01
C GLY A 447 6.81 3.81 -8.95
N TYR A 448 7.70 2.91 -8.57
CA TYR A 448 7.41 1.50 -8.29
C TYR A 448 7.90 1.13 -6.90
N LEU A 449 7.10 0.32 -6.20
CA LEU A 449 7.45 -0.24 -4.91
C LEU A 449 7.36 -1.76 -4.94
N LYS A 450 8.31 -2.43 -4.29
CA LYS A 450 8.31 -3.89 -4.18
C LYS A 450 7.12 -4.41 -3.38
N ARG A 451 6.37 -5.35 -3.97
CA ARG A 451 5.26 -6.03 -3.30
C ARG A 451 5.75 -7.12 -2.34
#